data_AF-A0A953AWK4-F1
#
_entry.id   AF-A0A953AWK4-F1
#
_cell.length_a   1.000
_cell.length_b   1.000
_cell.length_c   1.000
_cell.angle_alpha   90.00
_cell.angle_beta   90.00
_cell.angle_gamma   90.00
#
_symmetry.space_group_name_H-M   'P 1'
#
loop_
_entity.id
_entity.type
_entity.pdbx_description
1 polymer ?
#
loop_
_entity_poly.entity_id
_entity_poly.type
_entity_poly.pdbx_seq_one_letter_code
_entity_poly.pdbx_strand_id
1 'polypeptide(L)'
;MSVRIDSAEIISFRLKVPRLELDRLPLGALGEELGLSVQEEEGELTVSAQDGDSFLRFRPIGAEAVLTEIFISRDLNGDFLLRVLGPLMVRFAGDLVARVIWNVPERNVSGDHAEVKITRGMSDYPGLGHVPVTEAEARAEAGGSPPLRNELRAGGEDLGEVESPEEREVQELLAKARAEFDRYLRLRKK
;
A
#
# COMPACT_ATOMS: atom_id res chain seq x y z
N MET A 1 -31.88 7.55 -4.54
CA MET A 1 -30.71 8.36 -4.16
C MET A 1 -29.49 7.46 -4.21
N SER A 2 -28.38 7.90 -4.78
CA SER A 2 -27.11 7.15 -4.72
C SER A 2 -26.54 7.22 -3.30
N VAL A 3 -25.89 6.14 -2.86
CA VAL A 3 -25.18 6.10 -1.57
C VAL A 3 -23.86 6.87 -1.73
N ARG A 4 -23.54 7.73 -0.77
CA ARG A 4 -22.29 8.48 -0.77
C ARG A 4 -21.91 8.93 0.64
N ILE A 5 -20.64 9.24 0.81
CA ILE A 5 -20.16 10.04 1.93
C ILE A 5 -20.44 11.50 1.59
N ASP A 6 -21.24 12.19 2.41
CA ASP A 6 -21.47 13.62 2.23
C ASP A 6 -20.22 14.40 2.63
N SER A 7 -19.59 14.03 3.76
CA SER A 7 -18.32 14.60 4.20
C SER A 7 -17.58 13.68 5.17
N ALA A 8 -16.26 13.88 5.31
CA ALA A 8 -15.47 13.29 6.38
C ALA A 8 -14.79 14.37 7.23
N GLU A 9 -14.97 14.31 8.55
CA GLU A 9 -14.22 15.08 9.53
C GLU A 9 -12.93 14.32 9.86
N ILE A 10 -11.79 14.89 9.48
CA ILE A 10 -10.47 14.27 9.70
C ILE A 10 -9.93 14.69 11.07
N ILE A 11 -9.80 13.73 11.99
CA ILE A 11 -9.35 13.99 13.37
C ILE A 11 -7.82 13.93 13.45
N SER A 12 -7.22 12.90 12.86
CA SER A 12 -5.77 12.74 12.82
C SER A 12 -5.36 11.82 11.67
N PHE A 13 -4.20 12.07 11.08
CA PHE A 13 -3.65 11.20 10.05
C PHE A 13 -2.13 11.28 10.00
N ARG A 14 -1.53 10.21 9.50
CA ARG A 14 -0.11 10.14 9.17
C ARG A 14 0.08 9.15 8.04
N LEU A 15 0.67 9.59 6.94
CA LEU A 15 0.99 8.73 5.83
C LEU A 15 2.23 9.25 5.11
N LYS A 16 3.13 8.33 4.77
CA LYS A 16 4.29 8.58 3.93
C LYS A 16 4.31 7.51 2.85
N VAL A 17 4.43 7.94 1.60
CA VAL A 17 4.40 7.04 0.44
C VAL A 17 5.57 7.33 -0.49
N PRO A 18 6.08 6.34 -1.24
CA PRO A 18 6.99 6.60 -2.34
C PRO A 18 6.30 7.50 -3.38
N ARG A 19 7.00 8.52 -3.87
CA ARG A 19 6.45 9.43 -4.91
C ARG A 19 6.01 8.65 -6.15
N LEU A 20 6.81 7.65 -6.54
CA LEU A 20 6.53 6.79 -7.69
C LEU A 20 5.18 6.07 -7.59
N GLU A 21 4.71 5.74 -6.38
CA GLU A 21 3.42 5.08 -6.19
C GLU A 21 2.26 6.06 -6.43
N LEU A 22 2.42 7.34 -6.07
CA LEU A 22 1.44 8.38 -6.42
C LEU A 22 1.37 8.60 -7.92
N ASP A 23 2.52 8.72 -8.58
CA ASP A 23 2.60 8.94 -10.03
C ASP A 23 1.95 7.79 -10.84
N ARG A 24 1.86 6.59 -10.26
CA ARG A 24 1.25 5.41 -10.86
C ARG A 24 -0.26 5.31 -10.65
N LEU A 25 -0.84 6.00 -9.66
CA LEU A 25 -2.27 5.89 -9.35
C LEU A 25 -3.18 6.15 -10.56
N PRO A 26 -2.97 7.20 -11.38
CA PRO A 26 -3.79 7.46 -12.57
C PRO A 26 -3.67 6.41 -13.66
N LEU A 27 -2.55 5.66 -13.68
CA LEU A 27 -2.20 4.76 -14.78
C LEU A 27 -2.76 3.34 -14.60
N GLY A 28 -3.28 3.02 -13.41
CA GLY A 28 -3.90 1.73 -13.12
C GLY A 28 -5.36 1.68 -13.56
N ALA A 29 -5.93 0.48 -13.62
CA ALA A 29 -7.35 0.28 -13.92
C ALA A 29 -8.28 1.07 -12.97
N LEU A 30 -7.90 1.18 -11.69
CA LEU A 30 -8.61 2.02 -10.72
C LEU A 30 -8.51 3.52 -11.06
N GLY A 31 -7.34 3.96 -11.53
CA GLY A 31 -7.12 5.32 -11.96
C GLY A 31 -8.01 5.71 -13.13
N GLU A 32 -8.12 4.83 -14.13
CA GLU A 32 -9.03 5.02 -15.27
C GLU A 32 -10.51 5.00 -14.84
N GLU A 33 -10.89 4.06 -13.96
CA GLU A 33 -12.28 3.91 -13.49
C GLU A 33 -12.77 5.12 -12.70
N LEU A 34 -11.94 5.66 -11.80
CA LEU A 34 -12.30 6.79 -10.94
C LEU A 34 -11.89 8.15 -11.52
N GLY A 35 -11.27 8.17 -12.71
CA GLY A 35 -10.72 9.38 -13.31
C GLY A 35 -9.69 10.06 -12.39
N LEU A 36 -8.78 9.29 -11.79
CA LEU A 36 -7.78 9.84 -10.88
C LEU A 36 -6.80 10.71 -11.65
N SER A 37 -6.49 11.87 -11.09
CA SER A 37 -5.45 12.76 -11.60
C SER A 37 -4.45 13.08 -10.50
N VAL A 38 -3.18 13.25 -10.91
CA VAL A 38 -2.12 13.75 -10.04
C VAL A 38 -1.60 15.05 -10.65
N GLN A 39 -1.65 16.12 -9.86
CA GLN A 39 -1.22 17.44 -10.26
C GLN A 39 -0.12 17.92 -9.31
N GLU A 40 0.92 18.57 -9.84
CA GLU A 40 1.98 19.19 -9.05
C GLU A 40 1.82 20.71 -9.11
N GLU A 41 1.47 21.33 -7.99
CA GLU A 41 1.27 22.78 -7.88
C GLU A 41 1.98 23.30 -6.64
N GLU A 42 2.73 24.39 -6.78
CA GLU A 42 3.44 25.06 -5.67
C GLU A 42 4.36 24.14 -4.85
N GLY A 43 4.84 23.05 -5.45
CA GLY A 43 5.69 22.05 -4.78
C GLY A 43 4.92 21.06 -3.92
N GLU A 44 3.60 20.96 -4.06
CA GLU A 44 2.77 19.90 -3.49
C GLU A 44 2.13 19.05 -4.60
N LEU A 45 1.92 17.76 -4.30
CA LEU A 45 1.23 16.83 -5.17
C LEU A 45 -0.21 16.66 -4.70
N THR A 46 -1.16 16.87 -5.59
CA THR A 46 -2.59 16.68 -5.32
C THR A 46 -3.10 15.48 -6.11
N VAL A 47 -3.64 14.49 -5.40
CA VAL A 47 -4.36 13.36 -5.99
C VAL A 47 -5.85 13.63 -5.84
N SER A 48 -6.61 13.65 -6.94
CA SER A 48 -8.06 13.87 -6.92
C SER A 48 -8.79 12.93 -7.88
N ALA A 49 -10.06 12.67 -7.62
CA ALA A 49 -10.95 11.98 -8.56
C ALA A 49 -11.71 12.99 -9.43
N GLN A 50 -12.08 12.60 -10.65
CA GLN A 50 -12.75 13.48 -11.61
C GLN A 50 -14.18 13.86 -11.18
N ASP A 51 -14.90 12.92 -10.58
CA ASP A 51 -16.35 13.05 -10.31
C ASP A 51 -16.68 13.44 -8.86
N GLY A 52 -15.67 13.77 -8.05
CA GLY A 52 -15.84 14.13 -6.64
C GLY A 52 -15.01 15.34 -6.24
N ASP A 53 -15.37 15.97 -5.13
CA ASP A 53 -14.53 17.04 -4.57
C ASP A 53 -13.38 16.48 -3.73
N SER A 54 -13.24 15.16 -3.65
CA SER A 54 -12.30 14.51 -2.75
C SER A 54 -10.87 14.59 -3.29
N PHE A 55 -9.94 14.95 -2.42
CA PHE A 55 -8.52 15.05 -2.77
C PHE A 55 -7.60 14.70 -1.59
N LEU A 56 -6.37 14.32 -1.94
CA LEU A 56 -5.25 14.12 -1.02
C LEU A 56 -4.11 15.04 -1.45
N ARG A 57 -3.56 15.84 -0.53
CA ARG A 57 -2.34 16.61 -0.81
C ARG A 57 -1.15 16.00 -0.11
N PHE A 58 -0.04 15.98 -0.83
CA PHE A 58 1.22 15.49 -0.34
C PHE A 58 2.32 16.52 -0.55
N ARG A 59 3.24 16.59 0.41
CA ARG A 59 4.50 17.31 0.27
C ARG A 59 5.61 16.34 -0.12
N PRO A 60 6.21 16.49 -1.31
CA PRO A 60 7.40 15.73 -1.71
C PRO A 60 8.59 16.03 -0.79
N ILE A 61 9.29 14.98 -0.35
CA ILE A 61 10.52 15.04 0.41
C ILE A 61 11.47 13.97 -0.16
N GLY A 62 12.32 14.37 -1.10
CA GLY A 62 13.21 13.45 -1.81
C GLY A 62 12.42 12.46 -2.69
N ALA A 63 12.61 11.16 -2.46
CA ALA A 63 11.91 10.09 -3.19
C ALA A 63 10.52 9.76 -2.62
N GLU A 64 10.14 10.39 -1.53
CA GLU A 64 8.89 10.12 -0.81
C GLU A 64 8.00 11.35 -0.78
N ALA A 65 6.74 11.15 -0.41
CA ALA A 65 5.74 12.19 -0.27
C ALA A 65 4.98 11.97 1.05
N VAL A 66 4.85 13.03 1.84
CA VAL A 66 4.16 13.01 3.13
C VAL A 66 2.77 13.60 2.94
N LEU A 67 1.73 12.89 3.35
CA LEU A 67 0.35 13.38 3.29
C LEU A 67 0.20 14.57 4.24
N THR A 68 -0.29 15.70 3.70
CA THR A 68 -0.46 16.97 4.43
C THR A 68 -1.92 17.39 4.55
N GLU A 69 -2.79 16.93 3.65
CA GLU A 69 -4.22 17.26 3.69
C GLU A 69 -5.06 16.10 3.13
N ILE A 70 -6.21 15.88 3.75
CA ILE A 70 -7.24 14.94 3.30
C ILE A 70 -8.55 15.72 3.25
N PHE A 71 -9.20 15.72 2.11
CA PHE A 71 -10.55 16.25 1.97
C PHE A 71 -11.42 15.21 1.28
N ILE A 72 -12.51 14.82 1.93
CA ILE A 72 -13.46 13.84 1.39
C ILE A 72 -14.85 14.46 1.47
N SER A 73 -15.46 14.64 0.31
CA SER A 73 -16.76 15.27 0.15
C SER A 73 -17.45 14.70 -1.09
N ARG A 74 -18.75 14.45 -0.97
CA ARG A 74 -19.61 13.89 -2.02
C ARG A 74 -19.01 12.62 -2.67
N ASP A 75 -18.31 11.80 -1.87
CA ASP A 75 -17.61 10.60 -2.35
C ASP A 75 -18.60 9.46 -2.58
N LEU A 76 -18.88 9.19 -3.86
CA LEU A 76 -19.85 8.19 -4.29
C LEU A 76 -19.43 6.81 -3.81
N ASN A 77 -20.36 6.10 -3.15
CA ASN A 77 -20.12 4.80 -2.51
C ASN A 77 -18.95 4.74 -1.51
N GLY A 78 -18.30 5.87 -1.21
CA GLY A 78 -17.03 5.91 -0.50
C GLY A 78 -15.85 5.43 -1.35
N ASP A 79 -15.91 5.50 -2.68
CA ASP A 79 -14.89 4.96 -3.58
C ASP A 79 -13.51 5.61 -3.35
N PHE A 80 -13.44 6.92 -3.17
CA PHE A 80 -12.18 7.61 -2.90
C PHE A 80 -11.60 7.19 -1.54
N LEU A 81 -12.43 7.14 -0.50
CA LEU A 81 -12.01 6.66 0.82
C LEU A 81 -11.56 5.19 0.79
N LEU A 82 -12.38 4.31 0.23
CA LEU A 82 -12.23 2.86 0.34
C LEU A 82 -11.24 2.27 -0.66
N ARG A 83 -11.07 2.91 -1.82
CA ARG A 83 -10.27 2.38 -2.92
C ARG A 83 -9.00 3.18 -3.18
N VAL A 84 -8.91 4.43 -2.73
CA VAL A 84 -7.71 5.25 -2.88
C VAL A 84 -7.02 5.46 -1.53
N LEU A 85 -7.64 6.22 -0.61
CA LEU A 85 -7.00 6.57 0.66
C LEU A 85 -6.75 5.33 1.53
N GLY A 86 -7.75 4.47 1.66
CA GLY A 86 -7.70 3.26 2.45
C GLY A 86 -6.54 2.33 2.08
N PRO A 87 -6.43 1.89 0.81
CA PRO A 87 -5.33 1.05 0.36
C PRO A 87 -3.95 1.70 0.53
N LEU A 88 -3.81 3.01 0.32
CA LEU A 88 -2.57 3.71 0.61
C LEU A 88 -2.21 3.65 2.10
N MET A 89 -3.19 3.88 2.98
CA MET A 89 -3.02 3.77 4.43
C MET A 89 -2.63 2.35 4.86
N VAL A 90 -3.29 1.33 4.30
CA VAL A 90 -3.01 -0.08 4.61
C VAL A 90 -1.62 -0.48 4.12
N ARG A 91 -1.30 -0.20 2.84
CA ARG A 91 -0.07 -0.63 2.19
C ARG A 91 1.17 0.01 2.80
N PHE A 92 1.10 1.29 3.17
CA PHE A 92 2.24 2.05 3.69
C PHE A 92 2.18 2.27 5.21
N ALA A 93 1.43 1.42 5.93
CA ALA A 93 1.33 1.43 7.39
C ALA A 93 0.97 2.81 7.98
N GLY A 94 0.07 3.52 7.33
CA GLY A 94 -0.45 4.82 7.76
C GLY A 94 -1.38 4.73 8.96
N ASP A 95 -1.66 5.90 9.54
CA ASP A 95 -2.65 6.07 10.60
C ASP A 95 -3.72 7.04 10.13
N LEU A 96 -4.98 6.76 10.47
CA LEU A 96 -6.13 7.60 10.18
C LEU A 96 -7.16 7.46 11.29
N VAL A 97 -7.69 8.58 11.75
CA VAL A 97 -8.91 8.66 12.54
C VAL A 97 -9.80 9.71 11.89
N ALA A 98 -10.98 9.30 11.44
CA ALA A 98 -11.93 10.17 10.78
C ALA A 98 -13.37 9.80 11.16
N ARG A 99 -14.26 10.79 11.17
CA ARG A 99 -15.70 10.59 11.24
C ARG A 99 -16.29 10.80 9.86
N VAL A 100 -16.92 9.77 9.33
CA VAL A 100 -17.48 9.75 7.98
C VAL A 100 -18.99 9.86 8.08
N ILE A 101 -19.56 10.88 7.44
CA ILE A 101 -21.00 11.11 7.43
C ILE A 101 -21.56 10.61 6.10
N TRP A 102 -22.29 9.50 6.14
CA TRP A 102 -23.00 8.97 4.98
C TRP A 102 -24.34 9.68 4.82
N ASN A 103 -24.77 9.86 3.57
CA ASN A 103 -26.11 10.35 3.26
C ASN A 103 -27.23 9.32 3.58
N VAL A 104 -26.84 8.09 3.93
CA VAL A 104 -27.71 6.98 4.31
C VAL A 104 -27.50 6.69 5.81
N PRO A 105 -28.48 6.97 6.68
CA PRO A 105 -28.33 6.85 8.13
C PRO A 105 -27.90 5.46 8.61
N GLU A 106 -28.29 4.39 7.93
CA GLU A 106 -27.97 3.01 8.30
C GLU A 106 -26.46 2.71 8.24
N ARG A 107 -25.68 3.52 7.52
CA ARG A 107 -24.21 3.41 7.47
C ARG A 107 -23.51 4.19 8.60
N ASN A 108 -24.22 5.06 9.30
CA ASN A 108 -23.71 5.87 10.40
C ASN A 108 -23.81 5.10 11.72
N VAL A 109 -22.92 4.12 11.92
CA VAL A 109 -22.97 3.19 13.06
C VAL A 109 -22.70 3.83 14.43
N SER A 110 -22.18 5.06 14.46
CA SER A 110 -21.85 5.82 15.68
C SER A 110 -22.75 7.03 15.86
N GLY A 111 -24.04 6.89 15.54
CA GLY A 111 -25.03 7.96 15.64
C GLY A 111 -25.25 8.64 14.30
N ASP A 112 -24.65 9.81 14.11
CA ASP A 112 -24.74 10.60 12.87
C ASP A 112 -23.55 10.39 11.92
N HIS A 113 -22.57 9.58 12.31
CA HIS A 113 -21.40 9.24 11.52
C HIS A 113 -20.98 7.77 11.71
N ALA A 114 -20.04 7.33 10.89
CA ALA A 114 -19.25 6.11 11.05
C ALA A 114 -17.81 6.50 11.39
N GLU A 115 -17.22 5.89 12.41
CA GLU A 115 -15.80 6.09 12.72
C GLU A 115 -14.93 5.21 11.81
N VAL A 116 -13.98 5.81 11.11
CA VAL A 116 -12.92 5.11 10.38
C VAL A 116 -11.65 5.22 11.19
N LYS A 117 -11.11 4.08 11.61
CA LYS A 117 -9.85 3.99 12.32
C LYS A 117 -8.89 3.05 11.60
N ILE A 118 -7.73 3.58 11.25
CA ILE A 118 -6.61 2.83 10.70
C ILE A 118 -5.41 3.09 11.61
N THR A 119 -4.76 2.03 12.09
CA THR A 119 -3.58 2.13 12.96
C THR A 119 -2.48 1.26 12.38
N ARG A 120 -1.38 1.89 11.93
CA ARG A 120 -0.27 1.22 11.24
C ARG A 120 -0.73 0.32 10.10
N GLY A 121 -1.66 0.84 9.29
CA GLY A 121 -2.27 0.12 8.17
C GLY A 121 -3.30 -0.95 8.53
N MET A 122 -3.60 -1.15 9.82
CA MET A 122 -4.63 -2.10 10.25
C MET A 122 -5.96 -1.39 10.48
N SER A 123 -7.05 -1.93 9.93
CA SER A 123 -8.41 -1.43 10.14
C SER A 123 -9.42 -2.57 10.23
N ASP A 124 -10.44 -2.36 11.04
CA ASP A 124 -11.66 -3.17 11.11
C ASP A 124 -12.82 -2.54 10.32
N TYR A 125 -12.59 -1.40 9.67
CA TYR A 125 -13.61 -0.70 8.91
C TYR A 125 -14.02 -1.50 7.66
N PRO A 126 -15.32 -1.69 7.39
CA PRO A 126 -15.79 -2.45 6.24
C PRO A 126 -15.23 -1.92 4.91
N GLY A 127 -14.64 -2.80 4.10
CA GLY A 127 -14.05 -2.46 2.81
C GLY A 127 -12.59 -1.98 2.86
N LEU A 128 -11.99 -1.84 4.06
CA LEU A 128 -10.58 -1.47 4.25
C LEU A 128 -9.69 -2.63 4.71
N GLY A 129 -10.20 -3.87 4.71
CA GLY A 129 -9.45 -5.07 5.07
C GLY A 129 -8.34 -5.41 4.07
N HIS A 130 -7.26 -6.02 4.56
CA HIS A 130 -6.02 -6.36 3.86
C HIS A 130 -6.18 -6.58 2.34
N VAL A 131 -5.63 -5.67 1.54
CA VAL A 131 -5.33 -5.95 0.13
C VAL A 131 -4.12 -6.89 0.12
N PRO A 132 -4.25 -8.16 -0.31
CA PRO A 132 -3.08 -8.99 -0.50
C PRO A 132 -2.23 -8.34 -1.59
N VAL A 133 -0.97 -8.03 -1.25
CA VAL A 133 0.03 -7.63 -2.25
C VAL A 133 0.03 -8.69 -3.32
N THR A 134 -0.28 -8.32 -4.56
CA THR A 134 -0.26 -9.29 -5.65
C THR A 134 1.19 -9.77 -5.85
N GLU A 135 1.41 -11.05 -6.18
CA GLU A 135 2.76 -11.59 -6.40
C GLU A 135 3.57 -10.80 -7.44
N ALA A 136 2.90 -10.05 -8.32
CA ALA A 136 3.50 -9.12 -9.27
C ALA A 136 4.18 -7.92 -8.61
N GLU A 137 3.61 -7.37 -7.52
CA GLU A 137 4.16 -6.26 -6.75
C GLU A 137 5.29 -6.73 -5.81
N ALA A 138 5.17 -7.92 -5.21
CA ALA A 138 6.23 -8.51 -4.39
C ALA A 138 7.51 -8.82 -5.19
N ARG A 139 7.37 -9.19 -6.47
CA ARG A 139 8.52 -9.40 -7.38
C ARG A 139 9.20 -8.10 -7.82
N ALA A 140 8.51 -6.97 -7.78
CA ALA A 140 9.10 -5.67 -8.09
C ALA A 140 9.99 -5.13 -6.95
N GLU A 141 9.68 -5.47 -5.69
CA GLU A 141 10.47 -5.07 -4.52
C GLU A 141 11.70 -5.96 -4.26
N ALA A 142 11.69 -7.22 -4.71
CA ALA A 142 12.80 -8.16 -4.55
C ALA A 142 14.08 -7.80 -5.37
N GLY A 143 14.03 -6.76 -6.21
CA GLY A 143 15.18 -6.28 -6.99
C GLY A 143 16.12 -5.32 -6.25
N GLY A 144 15.84 -4.96 -4.99
CA GLY A 144 16.53 -3.88 -4.29
C GLY A 144 17.08 -4.24 -2.91
N SER A 145 18.26 -4.87 -2.87
CA SER A 145 19.20 -4.97 -1.74
C SER A 145 18.73 -5.68 -0.43
N PRO A 146 19.60 -6.50 0.21
CA PRO A 146 19.23 -7.30 1.37
C PRO A 146 19.16 -6.44 2.65
N PRO A 147 18.22 -6.71 3.58
CA PRO A 147 18.20 -6.02 4.87
C PRO A 147 19.34 -6.53 5.77
N LEU A 148 20.14 -5.59 6.26
CA LEU A 148 21.06 -5.77 7.38
C LEU A 148 20.27 -6.23 8.61
N ARG A 149 20.43 -7.50 8.97
CA ARG A 149 19.88 -8.11 10.19
C ARG A 149 20.70 -7.63 11.39
N ASN A 150 20.15 -6.71 12.16
CA ASN A 150 20.62 -6.42 13.52
C ASN A 150 20.28 -7.63 14.40
N GLU A 151 21.31 -8.35 14.84
CA GLU A 151 21.23 -9.29 15.95
C GLU A 151 21.09 -8.53 17.26
N LEU A 152 20.09 -8.89 18.08
CA LEU A 152 20.21 -9.01 19.54
C LEU A 152 18.94 -9.63 20.15
N ARG A 153 18.98 -10.97 20.24
CA ARG A 153 18.86 -11.77 21.49
C ARG A 153 17.58 -11.65 22.33
N ALA A 154 16.80 -12.74 22.41
CA ALA A 154 16.70 -13.62 23.60
C ALA A 154 15.62 -14.71 23.46
N GLY A 155 15.99 -15.97 23.78
CA GLY A 155 15.12 -17.13 24.02
C GLY A 155 14.67 -17.83 22.73
N GLY A 156 15.16 -19.01 22.33
CA GLY A 156 15.57 -20.17 23.11
C GLY A 156 14.47 -21.22 23.02
N GLU A 157 14.48 -22.04 21.97
CA GLU A 157 14.16 -23.48 22.02
C GLU A 157 14.44 -24.14 20.67
N ASP A 158 15.11 -25.27 20.77
CA ASP A 158 15.77 -26.06 19.74
C ASP A 158 14.77 -27.08 19.17
N LEU A 159 14.48 -27.00 17.87
CA LEU A 159 13.80 -28.06 17.13
C LEU A 159 14.55 -28.27 15.82
N GLY A 160 15.27 -29.38 15.75
CA GLY A 160 16.08 -29.78 14.60
C GLY A 160 15.29 -29.78 13.29
N GLU A 161 15.77 -28.96 12.35
CA GLU A 161 15.35 -28.95 10.95
C GLU A 161 15.71 -30.30 10.30
N VAL A 162 14.69 -31.12 10.07
CA VAL A 162 14.79 -32.23 9.13
C VAL A 162 14.68 -31.60 7.74
N GLU A 163 15.83 -31.37 7.09
CA GLU A 163 15.88 -30.92 5.69
C GLU A 163 14.93 -31.77 4.85
N SER A 164 13.98 -31.11 4.20
CA SER A 164 12.99 -31.82 3.40
C SER A 164 13.68 -32.43 2.16
N PRO A 165 13.20 -33.58 1.65
CA PRO A 165 13.77 -34.19 0.45
C PRO A 165 13.72 -33.24 -0.77
N GLU A 166 12.78 -32.30 -0.79
CA GLU A 166 12.64 -31.26 -1.82
C GLU A 166 13.77 -30.22 -1.73
N GLU A 167 14.20 -29.86 -0.52
CA GLU A 167 15.32 -28.92 -0.32
C GLU A 167 16.65 -29.52 -0.78
N ARG A 168 16.84 -30.83 -0.58
CA ARG A 168 18.03 -31.54 -1.10
C ARG A 168 18.07 -31.59 -2.62
N GLU A 169 16.93 -31.85 -3.25
CA GLU A 169 16.82 -31.87 -4.71
C GLU A 169 17.11 -30.49 -5.31
N VAL A 170 16.61 -29.42 -4.67
CA VAL A 170 16.90 -28.03 -5.07
C VAL A 170 18.38 -27.70 -4.89
N GLN A 171 19.01 -28.10 -3.79
CA GLN A 171 20.44 -27.89 -3.57
C GLN A 171 21.31 -28.62 -4.60
N GLU A 172 20.96 -29.86 -4.96
CA GLU A 172 21.67 -30.62 -6.00
C GLU A 172 21.53 -29.96 -7.38
N LEU A 173 20.33 -29.49 -7.73
CA LEU A 173 20.09 -28.77 -8.98
C LEU A 173 20.87 -27.45 -9.06
N LEU A 174 20.93 -26.70 -7.96
CA LEU A 174 21.69 -25.45 -7.87
C LEU A 174 23.21 -25.69 -7.96
N ALA A 175 23.71 -26.73 -7.30
CA ALA A 175 25.13 -27.11 -7.40
C ALA A 175 25.51 -27.51 -8.83
N LYS A 176 24.65 -28.28 -9.51
CA LYS A 176 24.86 -28.69 -10.90
C LYS A 176 24.81 -27.50 -11.87
N ALA A 177 23.87 -26.58 -11.70
CA ALA A 177 23.77 -25.38 -12.50
C ALA A 177 24.99 -24.47 -12.35
N ARG A 178 25.52 -24.33 -11.12
CA ARG A 178 26.73 -23.54 -10.85
C ARG A 178 27.98 -24.14 -11.50
N ALA A 179 28.13 -25.46 -11.45
CA ALA A 179 29.24 -26.15 -12.09
C ALA A 179 29.24 -25.98 -13.63
N GLU A 180 28.07 -26.06 -14.27
CA GLU A 180 27.93 -25.82 -15.71
C GLU A 180 28.19 -24.35 -16.08
N PHE A 181 27.74 -23.41 -15.26
CA PHE A 181 28.00 -21.98 -15.49
C PHE A 181 29.50 -21.64 -15.38
N ASP A 182 30.20 -22.20 -14.38
CA ASP A 182 31.65 -22.04 -14.25
C ASP A 182 32.41 -22.65 -15.44
N ARG A 183 31.92 -23.76 -15.99
CA ARG A 183 32.47 -24.39 -17.19
C ARG A 183 32.27 -23.52 -18.43
N TYR A 184 31.08 -22.94 -18.59
CA TYR A 184 30.79 -21.97 -19.65
C TYR A 184 31.71 -20.73 -19.57
N LEU A 185 31.88 -20.17 -18.37
CA LEU A 185 32.76 -19.02 -18.17
C LEU A 185 34.23 -19.32 -18.49
N ARG A 186 34.71 -20.54 -18.21
CA ARG A 186 36.07 -20.97 -18.60
C ARG A 186 36.22 -21.15 -20.11
N LEU A 187 35.19 -21.65 -20.79
CA LEU A 187 35.19 -21.81 -22.24
C LEU A 187 35.11 -20.47 -22.99
N ARG A 188 34.39 -19.49 -22.43
CA ARG A 188 34.26 -18.14 -23.00
C ARG A 188 35.53 -17.26 -22.84
N LYS A 189 36.47 -17.66 -21.98
CA LYS A 189 37.74 -16.95 -21.74
C LYS A 189 38.93 -17.50 -22.56
N LYS A 190 38.71 -18.48 -23.45
CA LYS A 190 39.64 -18.88 -24.51
C LYS A 190 39.17 -18.32 -25.84
#